data_AF-A0A378MAC0-F1
#
_entry.id   AF-A0A378MAC0-F1
#
_cell.length_a   1.000
_cell.length_b   1.000
_cell.length_c   1.000
_cell.angle_alpha   90.00
_cell.angle_beta   90.00
_cell.angle_gamma   90.00
#
_symmetry.space_group_name_H-M   'P 1'
#
loop_
_entity.id
_entity.type
_entity.pdbx_description
1 polymer ?
#
loop_
_entity_poly.entity_id
_entity_poly.type
_entity_poly.pdbx_seq_one_letter_code
_entity_poly.pdbx_strand_id
1 'polypeptide(L)'
;MAEEHNHNHAHNHEENLIWITNEEGKQEAYEILFDFDSEAFDKSYVLYFPADASEDDEIEILASSYIQDEEGNQGKLEPVETDEEWDMIEEILATFLADEEGEEE
;
A
#
# COMPACT_ATOMS: atom_id res chain seq x y z
N MET A 1 -4.15 -33.35 5.45
CA MET A 1 -4.97 -32.48 4.59
C MET A 1 -5.37 -31.27 5.40
N ALA A 2 -4.56 -30.23 5.30
CA ALA A 2 -4.81 -28.83 5.63
C ALA A 2 -3.52 -28.16 5.18
N GLU A 3 -3.51 -27.61 3.97
CA GLU A 3 -2.41 -26.75 3.51
C GLU A 3 -2.48 -25.49 4.36
N GLU A 4 -1.62 -25.44 5.38
CA GLU A 4 -1.32 -24.21 6.11
C GLU A 4 -0.61 -23.29 5.11
N HIS A 5 -1.34 -22.32 4.57
CA HIS A 5 -0.77 -21.17 3.88
C HIS A 5 0.02 -20.35 4.90
N ASN A 6 1.22 -20.84 5.22
CA ASN A 6 2.24 -20.09 5.92
C ASN A 6 2.78 -19.07 4.92
N HIS A 7 2.11 -17.92 4.82
CA HIS A 7 2.68 -16.72 4.24
C HIS A 7 3.87 -16.31 5.12
N ASN A 8 5.01 -16.93 4.84
CA ASN A 8 6.31 -16.47 5.29
C ASN A 8 6.60 -15.17 4.53
N HIS A 9 6.01 -14.07 4.98
CA HIS A 9 6.50 -12.74 4.60
C HIS A 9 7.86 -12.60 5.29
N ALA A 10 8.91 -13.04 4.60
CA ALA A 10 10.27 -12.70 4.96
C ALA A 10 10.40 -11.20 4.70
N HIS A 11 10.10 -10.39 5.73
CA HIS A 11 10.42 -8.97 5.75
C HIS A 11 11.95 -8.85 5.76
N ASN A 12 12.56 -8.92 4.57
CA ASN A 12 13.92 -8.47 4.37
C ASN A 12 13.85 -6.94 4.27
N HIS A 13 14.50 -6.27 5.22
CA HIS A 13 14.43 -4.84 5.53
C HIS A 13 15.09 -3.94 4.47
N GLU A 14 14.92 -4.20 3.17
CA GLU A 14 15.67 -3.45 2.13
C GLU A 14 14.86 -2.94 0.93
N GLU A 15 13.59 -3.33 0.71
CA GLU A 15 12.87 -2.85 -0.47
C GLU A 15 11.37 -2.68 -0.17
N ASN A 16 10.97 -1.56 0.45
CA ASN A 16 9.57 -1.09 0.40
C ASN A 16 9.20 -0.64 -1.02
N LEU A 17 9.71 -1.28 -2.06
CA LEU A 17 9.53 -0.90 -3.46
C LEU A 17 8.63 -1.92 -4.14
N ILE A 18 7.56 -1.44 -4.78
CA ILE A 18 6.68 -2.24 -5.62
C ILE A 18 6.85 -1.87 -7.09
N TRP A 19 6.80 -2.89 -7.94
CA TRP A 19 6.84 -2.73 -9.39
C TRP A 19 5.41 -2.85 -9.93
N ILE A 20 4.82 -1.72 -10.28
CA ILE A 20 3.48 -1.67 -10.88
C ILE A 20 3.62 -1.62 -12.39
N THR A 21 2.88 -2.47 -13.09
CA THR A 21 2.80 -2.41 -14.56
C THR A 21 1.63 -1.52 -14.96
N ASN A 22 1.92 -0.43 -15.68
CA ASN A 22 0.89 0.49 -16.15
C ASN A 22 0.18 -0.04 -17.43
N GLU A 23 -0.82 0.69 -17.92
CA GLU A 23 -1.60 0.31 -19.12
C GLU A 23 -0.76 0.22 -20.41
N GLU A 24 0.42 0.86 -20.44
CA GLU A 24 1.37 0.78 -21.56
C GLU A 24 2.28 -0.47 -21.48
N GLY A 25 2.18 -1.26 -20.40
CA GLY A 25 3.04 -2.41 -20.14
C GLY A 25 4.43 -2.05 -19.63
N LYS A 26 4.63 -0.80 -19.19
CA LYS A 26 5.87 -0.34 -18.56
C LYS A 26 5.80 -0.64 -17.05
N GLN A 27 6.87 -1.20 -16.52
CA GLN A 27 7.02 -1.37 -15.08
C GLN A 27 7.58 -0.08 -14.48
N GLU A 28 6.91 0.44 -13.47
CA GLU A 28 7.29 1.63 -12.73
C GLU A 28 7.48 1.27 -11.26
N ALA A 29 8.54 1.82 -10.66
CA ALA A 29 8.88 1.58 -9.27
C ALA A 29 8.20 2.62 -8.39
N TYR A 30 7.50 2.13 -7.38
CA TYR A 30 6.86 2.95 -6.36
C TYR A 30 7.35 2.50 -5.00
N GLU A 31 7.51 3.44 -4.07
CA GLU A 31 7.84 3.15 -2.70
C GLU A 31 6.55 3.08 -1.88
N ILE A 32 6.33 1.95 -1.21
CA ILE A 32 5.27 1.75 -0.22
C ILE A 32 5.61 2.62 0.98
N LEU A 33 4.67 3.52 1.29
CA LEU A 33 4.69 4.30 2.52
C LEU A 33 4.11 3.45 3.66
N PHE A 34 2.95 2.84 3.44
CA PHE A 34 2.22 2.09 4.46
C PHE A 34 1.20 1.12 3.84
N ASP A 35 0.94 -0.02 4.48
CA ASP A 35 -0.12 -0.96 4.11
C ASP A 35 -0.97 -1.34 5.33
N PHE A 36 -2.27 -1.52 5.12
CA PHE A 36 -3.20 -1.96 6.17
C PHE A 36 -4.33 -2.82 5.60
N ASP A 37 -4.88 -3.69 6.43
CA ASP A 37 -6.10 -4.42 6.12
C ASP A 37 -7.34 -3.63 6.57
N SER A 38 -8.34 -3.55 5.70
CA SER A 38 -9.66 -3.05 6.04
C SER A 38 -10.61 -4.20 6.26
N GLU A 39 -10.94 -4.45 7.52
CA GLU A 39 -12.00 -5.40 7.89
C GLU A 39 -13.38 -4.98 7.36
N ALA A 40 -13.59 -3.69 7.10
CA ALA A 40 -14.87 -3.16 6.60
C ALA A 40 -15.13 -3.57 5.15
N PHE A 41 -14.08 -3.62 4.33
CA PHE A 41 -14.16 -3.95 2.91
C PHE A 41 -13.67 -5.37 2.59
N ASP A 42 -13.10 -6.08 3.57
CA ASP A 42 -12.43 -7.37 3.40
C ASP A 42 -11.33 -7.28 2.32
N LYS A 43 -10.62 -6.15 2.32
CA LYS A 43 -9.58 -5.80 1.35
C LYS A 43 -8.38 -5.20 2.07
N SER A 44 -7.19 -5.41 1.53
CA SER A 44 -6.00 -4.68 1.96
C SER A 44 -5.88 -3.38 1.18
N TYR A 45 -5.30 -2.35 1.77
CA TYR A 45 -4.99 -1.07 1.16
C TYR A 45 -3.51 -0.81 1.31
N VAL A 46 -2.90 -0.29 0.25
CA VAL A 46 -1.48 0.08 0.23
C VAL A 46 -1.35 1.50 -0.29
N LEU A 47 -0.64 2.33 0.47
CA LEU A 47 -0.26 3.68 0.12
C LEU A 47 1.17 3.65 -0.41
N TYR A 48 1.40 4.28 -1.55
CA TYR A 48 2.69 4.32 -2.19
C TYR A 48 2.86 5.62 -2.99
N PHE A 49 4.09 5.99 -3.26
CA PHE A 49 4.45 7.16 -4.07
C PHE A 49 5.53 6.78 -5.09
N PRO A 50 5.66 7.52 -6.20
CA PRO A 50 6.66 7.19 -7.21
C PRO A 50 8.07 7.27 -6.62
N ALA A 51 8.88 6.22 -6.78
CA ALA A 51 10.24 6.17 -6.22
C ALA A 51 11.20 7.20 -6.85
N ASP A 52 10.79 7.81 -7.97
CA ASP A 52 11.50 8.92 -8.64
C ASP A 52 11.04 10.30 -8.13
N ALA A 53 10.09 10.37 -7.18
CA ALA A 53 9.68 11.62 -6.57
C ALA A 53 10.84 12.25 -5.81
N SER A 54 11.12 13.52 -6.11
CA SER A 54 12.11 14.30 -5.36
C SER A 54 11.47 14.92 -4.11
N GLU A 55 12.23 15.03 -3.03
CA GLU A 55 11.79 15.62 -1.74
C GLU A 55 11.29 17.09 -1.85
N ASP A 56 11.61 17.79 -2.94
CA ASP A 56 11.20 19.18 -3.21
C ASP A 56 9.88 19.28 -4.02
N ASP A 57 9.39 18.18 -4.59
CA ASP A 57 8.13 18.13 -5.32
C ASP A 57 6.96 17.79 -4.36
N GLU A 58 5.76 18.28 -4.67
CA GLU A 58 4.54 17.83 -3.99
C GLU A 58 4.36 16.33 -4.28
N ILE A 59 4.79 15.47 -3.35
CA ILE A 59 4.70 14.02 -3.48
C ILE A 59 3.23 13.61 -3.42
N GLU A 60 2.68 13.17 -4.56
CA GLU A 60 1.33 12.64 -4.63
C GLU A 60 1.31 11.22 -4.05
N ILE A 61 0.72 11.07 -2.87
CA ILE A 61 0.47 9.76 -2.26
C ILE A 61 -0.68 9.10 -3.01
N LEU A 62 -0.42 7.91 -3.54
CA LEU A 62 -1.40 7.08 -4.22
C LEU A 62 -1.86 5.96 -3.29
N ALA A 63 -3.16 5.68 -3.27
CA ALA A 63 -3.72 4.55 -2.56
C ALA A 63 -4.37 3.57 -3.53
N SER A 64 -4.07 2.29 -3.35
CA SER A 64 -4.77 1.20 -4.05
C SER A 64 -5.19 0.11 -3.09
N SER A 65 -6.33 -0.50 -3.38
CA SER A 65 -6.75 -1.75 -2.73
C SER A 65 -6.01 -2.93 -3.34
N TYR A 66 -5.45 -3.78 -2.50
CA TYR A 66 -4.80 -5.03 -2.85
C TYR A 66 -5.74 -6.20 -2.55
N ILE A 67 -6.03 -6.99 -3.58
CA ILE A 67 -6.82 -8.21 -3.49
C ILE A 67 -5.92 -9.38 -3.89
N GLN A 68 -5.66 -10.29 -2.95
CA GLN A 68 -4.94 -11.51 -3.24
C GLN A 68 -5.81 -12.43 -4.10
N ASP A 69 -5.27 -12.93 -5.21
CA ASP A 69 -5.97 -13.90 -6.05
C ASP A 69 -6.05 -15.29 -5.37
N GLU A 70 -7.05 -16.09 -5.75
CA GLU A 70 -7.30 -17.44 -5.21
C GLU A 70 -6.07 -18.38 -5.34
N GLU A 71 -5.19 -18.13 -6.32
CA GLU A 71 -3.95 -18.90 -6.49
C GLU A 71 -2.78 -18.41 -5.62
N GLY A 72 -2.93 -17.27 -4.93
CA GLY A 72 -1.91 -16.71 -4.02
C GLY A 72 -0.62 -16.23 -4.68
N ASN A 73 -0.53 -16.30 -6.02
CA ASN A 73 0.69 -16.02 -6.78
C ASN A 73 0.80 -14.57 -7.28
N GLN A 74 -0.34 -13.92 -7.57
CA GLN A 74 -0.42 -12.54 -8.07
C GLN A 74 -1.63 -11.87 -7.42
N GLY A 75 -1.43 -10.78 -6.70
CA GLY A 75 -2.54 -9.95 -6.24
C GLY A 75 -2.89 -8.89 -7.29
N LYS A 76 -4.14 -8.44 -7.29
CA LYS A 76 -4.61 -7.34 -8.12
C LYS A 76 -4.61 -6.06 -7.28
N LEU A 77 -3.99 -5.01 -7.80
CA LEU A 77 -4.12 -3.65 -7.26
C LEU A 77 -5.24 -2.95 -8.02
N GLU A 78 -6.22 -2.42 -7.30
CA GLU A 78 -7.28 -1.58 -7.86
C GLU A 78 -7.24 -0.21 -7.20
N PRO A 79 -7.30 0.88 -7.99
CA PRO A 79 -7.29 2.23 -7.45
C PRO A 79 -8.48 2.45 -6.52
N VAL A 80 -8.28 3.27 -5.49
CA VAL A 80 -9.37 3.68 -4.60
C VAL A 80 -10.22 4.73 -5.29
N GLU A 81 -11.49 4.41 -5.54
CA GLU A 81 -12.41 5.30 -6.28
C GLU A 81 -13.52 5.89 -5.38
N THR A 82 -13.71 5.38 -4.16
CA THR A 82 -14.83 5.78 -3.30
C THR A 82 -14.41 6.71 -2.17
N ASP A 83 -15.22 7.75 -1.90
CA ASP A 83 -14.97 8.68 -0.80
C ASP A 83 -14.90 7.98 0.56
N GLU A 84 -15.67 6.90 0.78
CA GLU A 84 -15.66 6.13 2.04
C GLU A 84 -14.31 5.44 2.30
N GLU A 85 -13.68 4.91 1.24
CA GLU A 85 -12.34 4.32 1.34
C GLU A 85 -11.30 5.41 1.58
N TRP A 86 -11.41 6.55 0.87
CA TRP A 86 -10.51 7.69 1.06
C TRP A 86 -10.60 8.28 2.46
N ASP A 87 -11.79 8.48 3.01
CA ASP A 87 -12.01 9.01 4.37
C ASP A 87 -11.33 8.11 5.42
N MET A 88 -11.43 6.78 5.26
CA MET A 88 -10.72 5.84 6.12
C MET A 88 -9.20 5.93 5.98
N ILE A 89 -8.69 6.00 4.75
CA ILE A 89 -7.26 6.10 4.47
C ILE A 89 -6.70 7.39 5.07
N GLU A 90 -7.41 8.51 4.90
CA GLU A 90 -7.02 9.81 5.45
C GLU A 90 -7.03 9.80 6.98
N GLU A 91 -8.04 9.20 7.63
CA GLU A 91 -8.10 9.07 9.10
C GLU A 91 -6.94 8.24 9.65
N ILE A 92 -6.61 7.11 9.00
CA ILE A 92 -5.48 6.24 9.40
C ILE A 92 -4.15 6.97 9.16
N LEU A 93 -3.97 7.59 8.00
CA LEU A 93 -2.77 8.34 7.65
C LEU A 93 -2.55 9.51 8.62
N ALA A 94 -3.60 10.28 8.91
CA ALA A 94 -3.52 11.38 9.87
C ALA A 94 -3.16 10.88 11.27
N THR A 95 -3.70 9.74 11.69
CA THR A 95 -3.36 9.12 12.98
C THR A 95 -1.89 8.67 13.01
N PHE A 96 -1.40 8.07 11.93
CA PHE A 96 -0.02 7.62 11.81
C PHE A 96 0.98 8.80 11.81
N LEU A 97 0.72 9.83 11.00
CA LEU A 97 1.54 11.05 10.97
C LEU A 97 1.53 11.78 12.32
N ALA A 98 0.38 11.81 13.00
CA ALA A 98 0.28 12.39 14.34
C ALA A 98 1.04 11.57 15.40
N ASP A 99 1.17 10.25 15.23
CA ASP A 99 1.99 9.39 16.10
C ASP A 99 3.48 9.64 15.85
N GLU A 100 3.92 9.80 14.59
CA GLU A 100 5.31 10.15 14.24
C GLU A 100 5.71 11.58 14.66
N GLU A 101 4.81 12.57 14.55
CA GLU A 101 5.04 13.93 15.06
C GLU A 101 4.93 14.03 16.60
N GLY A 102 4.55 12.95 17.29
CA GLY A 102 4.35 12.91 18.74
C GLY A 102 5.61 12.70 19.59
N GLU A 103 6.78 12.42 19.00
CA GLU A 103 8.05 12.22 19.74
C GLU A 103 8.83 13.52 20.02
N GLU A 104 8.15 14.56 20.51
CA GLU A 104 8.83 15.73 21.10
C GLU A 104 8.26 16.12 22.47
N GLU A 105 8.56 15.30 23.50
CA GLU A 105 8.67 15.73 24.91
C GLU A 105 9.95 15.19 25.59
#